data_AF-A0A174CIN0-F1
#
_entry.id   AF-A0A174CIN0-F1
#
_cell.length_a   1.000
_cell.length_b   1.000
_cell.length_c   1.000
_cell.angle_alpha   90.00
_cell.angle_beta   90.00
_cell.angle_gamma   90.00
#
_symmetry.space_group_name_H-M   'P 1'
#
loop_
_entity.id
_entity.type
_entity.pdbx_description
1 polymer ?
#
loop_
_entity_poly.entity_id
_entity_poly.type
_entity_poly.pdbx_seq_one_letter_code
_entity_poly.pdbx_strand_id
1 'polypeptide(L)'
;MQIIETFGHYVENLTNTKPDSARWLLKTGWEAQNLKFRYMQDKRLMPADRHLANLMMDTMLRPLQKPEDSVIVSIFTPCEMMQEVGLHPYNVEGFSCYLSASKAERAFLQQAENQGIAETLCSYHKTFLGAAQKGLLPKPKCIVYTNLTCDANLLTFRTLADFYQVPVFAIDVPWNQTKENVQYVADQLKDLKVFLEKNTGKTISEDRLKERLACSKRTLENYKKYQQLRADRYVPSDLVTPLYAGMTNNILLGTAEEEKYTQMLLENIKKAPAAKGKHIYWMHTIPFWSDAVRQELCFSEKAQIVGCELAETCEPDFDPEKPFEAMAERMVYHSLNGSALRRIEAGIRHAKQAGADGAVWFGHWGCKHTLGAAQLAKKKFEEAGLPLLILDGDGCDRSHGGEGQTSTRLGAFLEMLGGAENE
;
A
#
# COMPACT_ATOMS: atom_id res chain seq x y z
N MET A 1 4.48 21.65 11.50
CA MET A 1 3.12 21.25 11.07
C MET A 1 2.45 22.34 10.20
N GLN A 2 2.55 23.61 10.60
CA GLN A 2 1.95 24.77 9.91
C GLN A 2 2.26 24.90 8.40
N ILE A 3 3.48 24.55 7.95
CA ILE A 3 3.85 24.63 6.51
C ILE A 3 3.04 23.64 5.66
N ILE A 4 2.90 22.39 6.11
CA ILE A 4 2.17 21.34 5.35
C ILE A 4 0.67 21.66 5.35
N GLU A 5 0.13 22.13 6.47
CA GLU A 5 -1.27 22.59 6.55
C GLU A 5 -1.54 23.74 5.58
N THR A 6 -0.63 24.71 5.57
CA THR A 6 -0.72 25.86 4.67
C THR A 6 -0.65 25.40 3.22
N PHE A 7 0.29 24.54 2.88
CA PHE A 7 0.41 23.93 1.54
C PHE A 7 -0.87 23.21 1.11
N GLY A 8 -1.39 22.32 1.97
CA GLY A 8 -2.63 21.59 1.72
C GLY A 8 -3.81 22.51 1.47
N HIS A 9 -4.02 23.52 2.33
CA HIS A 9 -5.08 24.51 2.14
C HIS A 9 -4.96 25.29 0.82
N TYR A 10 -3.74 25.66 0.40
CA TYR A 10 -3.55 26.32 -0.90
C TYR A 10 -3.89 25.39 -2.07
N VAL A 11 -3.50 24.11 -2.01
CA VAL A 11 -3.87 23.13 -3.04
C VAL A 11 -5.40 23.00 -3.10
N GLU A 12 -6.06 22.77 -1.97
CA GLU A 12 -7.52 22.63 -1.91
C GLU A 12 -8.24 23.87 -2.47
N ASN A 13 -7.88 25.07 -2.02
CA ASN A 13 -8.50 26.31 -2.47
C ASN A 13 -8.32 26.54 -3.98
N LEU A 14 -7.13 26.23 -4.51
CA LEU A 14 -6.87 26.37 -5.95
C LEU A 14 -7.68 25.36 -6.76
N THR A 15 -7.93 24.14 -6.28
CA THR A 15 -8.71 23.16 -7.06
C THR A 15 -10.14 23.60 -7.36
N ASN A 16 -10.70 24.52 -6.57
CA ASN A 16 -12.06 25.04 -6.82
C ASN A 16 -12.13 26.05 -7.98
N THR A 17 -11.02 26.71 -8.32
CA THR A 17 -11.02 27.83 -9.28
C THR A 17 -10.00 27.68 -10.41
N LYS A 18 -8.84 27.05 -10.13
CA LYS A 18 -7.69 26.91 -11.02
C LYS A 18 -7.04 25.52 -10.84
N PRO A 19 -7.68 24.44 -11.31
CA PRO A 19 -7.21 23.07 -11.10
C PRO A 19 -5.80 22.81 -11.65
N ASP A 20 -5.42 23.41 -12.79
CA ASP A 20 -4.06 23.27 -13.32
C ASP A 20 -3.00 23.95 -12.43
N SER A 21 -3.35 25.08 -11.81
CA SER A 21 -2.48 25.74 -10.83
C SER A 21 -2.37 24.93 -9.54
N ALA A 22 -3.45 24.29 -9.10
CA ALA A 22 -3.43 23.36 -7.97
C ALA A 22 -2.54 22.15 -8.25
N ARG A 23 -2.65 21.57 -9.46
CA ARG A 23 -1.80 20.45 -9.90
C ARG A 23 -0.33 20.88 -9.98
N TRP A 24 -0.05 22.05 -10.53
CA TRP A 24 1.32 22.60 -10.57
C TRP A 24 1.89 22.79 -9.17
N LEU A 25 1.11 23.35 -8.25
CA LEU A 25 1.52 23.54 -6.85
C LEU A 25 1.79 22.20 -6.16
N LEU A 26 0.87 21.23 -6.30
CA LEU A 26 1.03 19.90 -5.73
C LEU A 26 2.32 19.23 -6.23
N LYS A 27 2.49 19.20 -7.56
CA LYS A 27 3.67 18.63 -8.21
C LYS A 27 4.96 19.30 -7.74
N THR A 28 5.00 20.62 -7.72
CA THR A 28 6.19 21.39 -7.32
C THR A 28 6.53 21.16 -5.84
N GLY A 29 5.51 21.09 -4.97
CA GLY A 29 5.71 20.77 -3.56
C GLY A 29 6.27 19.37 -3.35
N TRP A 30 5.76 18.39 -4.11
CA TRP A 30 6.28 17.01 -4.07
C TRP A 30 7.68 16.91 -4.67
N GLU A 31 8.00 17.63 -5.74
CA GLU A 31 9.35 17.72 -6.31
C GLU A 31 10.35 18.34 -5.30
N ALA A 32 9.94 19.37 -4.56
CA ALA A 32 10.75 19.95 -3.49
C ALA A 32 10.96 18.96 -2.33
N GLN A 33 9.92 18.21 -1.94
CA GLN A 33 10.04 17.16 -0.92
C GLN A 33 10.94 16.01 -1.40
N ASN A 34 10.89 15.65 -2.68
CA ASN A 34 11.78 14.67 -3.29
C ASN A 34 13.24 15.15 -3.27
N LEU A 35 13.48 16.42 -3.57
CA LEU A 35 14.80 17.04 -3.44
C LEU A 35 15.32 16.93 -2.00
N LYS A 36 14.45 17.18 -1.02
CA LYS A 36 14.78 16.97 0.40
C LYS A 36 15.13 15.51 0.69
N PHE A 37 14.39 14.53 0.18
CA PHE A 37 14.72 13.11 0.34
C PHE A 37 16.06 12.70 -0.31
N ARG A 38 16.52 13.43 -1.33
CA ARG A 38 17.82 13.18 -1.98
C ARG A 38 18.99 13.83 -1.24
N TYR A 39 18.84 15.07 -0.77
CA TYR A 39 19.95 15.87 -0.24
C TYR A 39 19.92 16.12 1.27
N MET A 40 18.75 16.01 1.91
CA MET A 40 18.54 16.25 3.34
C MET A 40 17.80 15.06 3.98
N GLN A 41 18.40 13.89 3.82
CA GLN A 41 17.85 12.64 4.31
C GLN A 41 17.71 12.60 5.84
N ASP A 42 16.62 12.02 6.33
CA ASP A 42 16.46 11.71 7.75
C ASP A 42 17.40 10.57 8.14
N LYS A 43 18.45 10.87 8.90
CA LYS A 43 19.50 9.92 9.28
C LYS A 43 19.04 8.89 10.32
N ARG A 44 17.83 9.05 10.89
CA ARG A 44 17.23 8.04 11.77
C ARG A 44 16.79 6.79 10.99
N LEU A 45 16.43 6.96 9.71
CA LEU A 45 16.06 5.86 8.82
C LEU A 45 17.31 5.13 8.29
N MET A 46 17.18 3.83 8.07
CA MET A 46 18.23 3.04 7.44
C MET A 46 18.48 3.50 6.00
N PRO A 47 19.68 3.28 5.42
CA PRO A 47 19.94 3.53 4.00
C PRO A 47 18.87 2.99 3.04
N ALA A 48 18.38 1.76 3.28
CA ALA A 48 17.32 1.15 2.47
C ALA A 48 16.01 1.94 2.52
N ASP A 49 15.56 2.34 3.72
CA ASP A 49 14.30 3.09 3.89
C ASP A 49 14.37 4.51 3.32
N ARG A 50 15.56 5.14 3.38
CA ARG A 50 15.81 6.41 2.69
C ARG A 50 15.72 6.26 1.18
N HIS A 51 16.22 5.16 0.63
CA HIS A 51 16.09 4.85 -0.79
C HIS A 51 14.61 4.63 -1.16
N LEU A 52 13.89 3.85 -0.36
CA LEU A 52 12.46 3.58 -0.53
C LEU A 52 11.61 4.87 -0.54
N ALA A 53 11.85 5.80 0.38
CA ALA A 53 11.11 7.06 0.43
C ALA A 53 11.29 7.91 -0.85
N ASN A 54 12.50 7.90 -1.42
CA ASN A 54 12.76 8.54 -2.73
C ASN A 54 12.02 7.80 -3.85
N LEU A 55 12.12 6.47 -3.89
CA LEU A 55 11.49 5.63 -4.91
C LEU A 55 9.96 5.81 -4.94
N MET A 56 9.32 5.81 -3.77
CA MET A 56 7.86 6.01 -3.67
C MET A 56 7.46 7.44 -4.09
N MET A 57 8.24 8.46 -3.71
CA MET A 57 7.98 9.84 -4.15
C MET A 57 8.13 10.01 -5.67
N ASP A 58 9.17 9.44 -6.28
CA ASP A 58 9.35 9.43 -7.74
C ASP A 58 8.16 8.75 -8.45
N THR A 59 7.66 7.65 -7.88
CA THR A 59 6.51 6.91 -8.40
C THR A 59 5.22 7.75 -8.34
N MET A 60 4.95 8.42 -7.21
CA MET A 60 3.76 9.27 -7.06
C MET A 60 3.84 10.58 -7.83
N LEU A 61 5.05 11.06 -8.13
CA LEU A 61 5.27 12.23 -8.99
C LEU A 61 5.00 11.94 -10.47
N ARG A 62 5.25 10.71 -10.94
CA ARG A 62 5.12 10.37 -12.35
C ARG A 62 3.77 10.67 -12.99
N PRO A 63 2.61 10.32 -12.40
CA PRO A 63 1.32 10.69 -12.98
C PRO A 63 1.11 12.19 -13.14
N LEU A 64 1.75 13.03 -12.31
CA LEU A 64 1.66 14.49 -12.43
C LEU A 64 2.63 15.07 -13.48
N GLN A 65 3.69 14.34 -13.81
CA GLN A 65 4.73 14.76 -14.75
C GLN A 65 4.50 14.26 -16.17
N LYS A 66 4.05 13.01 -16.30
CA LYS A 66 3.84 12.29 -17.57
C LYS A 66 2.56 11.47 -17.52
N PRO A 67 1.38 12.12 -17.45
CA PRO A 67 0.11 11.43 -17.37
C PRO A 67 -0.15 10.49 -18.56
N GLU A 68 0.34 10.83 -19.75
CA GLU A 68 0.26 10.04 -20.97
C GLU A 68 1.02 8.71 -20.92
N ASP A 69 2.01 8.61 -20.03
CA ASP A 69 2.78 7.39 -19.76
C ASP A 69 2.35 6.75 -18.44
N SER A 70 1.20 7.10 -17.88
CA SER A 70 0.76 6.61 -16.57
C SER A 70 -0.49 5.72 -16.67
N VAL A 71 -0.59 4.75 -15.77
CA VAL A 71 -1.73 3.83 -15.65
C VAL A 71 -2.23 3.80 -14.21
N ILE A 72 -3.54 3.98 -14.04
CA ILE A 72 -4.16 3.83 -12.72
C ILE A 72 -4.41 2.34 -12.49
N VAL A 73 -3.98 1.84 -11.33
CA VAL A 73 -4.20 0.44 -10.94
C VAL A 73 -4.83 0.28 -9.57
N SER A 74 -5.51 -0.83 -9.31
CA SER A 74 -5.76 -1.28 -7.93
C SER A 74 -4.47 -1.82 -7.32
N ILE A 75 -4.31 -1.72 -5.98
CA ILE A 75 -3.07 -2.05 -5.28
C ILE A 75 -2.46 -3.42 -5.60
N PHE A 76 -3.26 -4.47 -5.81
CA PHE A 76 -2.77 -5.84 -6.07
C PHE A 76 -2.82 -6.25 -7.55
N THR A 77 -2.86 -5.27 -8.45
CA THR A 77 -2.75 -5.54 -9.89
C THR A 77 -1.30 -5.88 -10.23
N PRO A 78 -1.01 -6.99 -10.92
CA PRO A 78 0.35 -7.28 -11.37
C PRO A 78 0.79 -6.23 -12.40
N CYS A 79 1.88 -5.53 -12.10
CA CYS A 79 2.30 -4.34 -12.84
C CYS A 79 3.41 -4.62 -13.86
N GLU A 80 3.96 -5.84 -13.88
CA GLU A 80 5.11 -6.21 -14.70
C GLU A 80 4.89 -5.90 -16.20
N MET A 81 3.71 -6.23 -16.74
CA MET A 81 3.39 -5.96 -18.15
C MET A 81 3.27 -4.45 -18.45
N MET A 82 2.73 -3.66 -17.53
CA MET A 82 2.61 -2.21 -17.67
C MET A 82 3.99 -1.56 -17.71
N GLN A 83 4.88 -2.01 -16.83
CA GLN A 83 6.27 -1.56 -16.78
C GLN A 83 7.02 -1.92 -18.08
N GLU A 84 6.79 -3.10 -18.66
CA GLU A 84 7.40 -3.51 -19.94
C GLU A 84 6.99 -2.62 -21.12
N VAL A 85 5.72 -2.18 -21.16
CA VAL A 85 5.26 -1.20 -22.16
C VAL A 85 5.58 0.25 -21.77
N GLY A 86 6.41 0.46 -20.74
CA GLY A 86 6.85 1.77 -20.29
C GLY A 86 5.74 2.65 -19.72
N LEU A 87 4.68 2.04 -19.20
CA LEU A 87 3.69 2.73 -18.39
C LEU A 87 4.15 2.77 -16.92
N HIS A 88 3.80 3.84 -16.24
CA HIS A 88 4.08 4.08 -14.83
C HIS A 88 2.83 3.79 -13.99
N PRO A 89 2.74 2.63 -13.32
CA PRO A 89 1.61 2.29 -12.48
C PRO A 89 1.63 3.11 -11.19
N TYR A 90 0.45 3.58 -10.79
CA TYR A 90 0.19 4.13 -9.48
C TYR A 90 -1.21 3.74 -9.03
N ASN A 91 -1.39 3.54 -7.72
CA ASN A 91 -2.65 3.06 -7.17
C ASN A 91 -3.42 4.16 -6.43
N VAL A 92 -4.72 3.90 -6.27
CA VAL A 92 -5.67 4.78 -5.60
C VAL A 92 -5.26 5.02 -4.14
N GLU A 93 -4.87 3.96 -3.44
CA GLU A 93 -4.53 3.98 -2.02
C GLU A 93 -3.25 4.76 -1.74
N GLY A 94 -2.19 4.51 -2.51
CA GLY A 94 -0.90 5.18 -2.38
C GLY A 94 -0.99 6.66 -2.73
N PHE A 95 -1.68 7.02 -3.82
CA PHE A 95 -1.82 8.43 -4.18
C PHE A 95 -2.68 9.19 -3.16
N SER A 96 -3.77 8.58 -2.67
CA SER A 96 -4.60 9.16 -1.61
C SER A 96 -3.86 9.29 -0.27
N CYS A 97 -2.97 8.35 0.08
CA CYS A 97 -2.04 8.52 1.19
C CYS A 97 -1.19 9.77 1.04
N TYR A 98 -0.68 10.05 -0.16
CA TYR A 98 0.14 11.24 -0.43
C TYR A 98 -0.67 12.55 -0.38
N LEU A 99 -1.91 12.54 -0.87
CA LEU A 99 -2.83 13.68 -0.70
C LEU A 99 -3.13 13.93 0.78
N SER A 100 -3.37 12.86 1.55
CA SER A 100 -3.56 12.97 3.00
C SER A 100 -2.29 13.47 3.69
N ALA A 101 -1.10 12.94 3.37
CA ALA A 101 0.17 13.43 3.92
C ALA A 101 0.44 14.91 3.59
N SER A 102 -0.11 15.39 2.48
CA SER A 102 -0.06 16.80 2.06
C SER A 102 -1.12 17.69 2.72
N LYS A 103 -1.99 17.11 3.57
CA LYS A 103 -3.15 17.76 4.19
C LYS A 103 -4.11 18.40 3.18
N ALA A 104 -4.33 17.73 2.06
CA ALA A 104 -5.17 18.19 0.96
C ALA A 104 -6.38 17.28 0.69
N GLU A 105 -6.64 16.28 1.53
CA GLU A 105 -7.64 15.24 1.25
C GLU A 105 -9.09 15.70 1.47
N ARG A 106 -9.33 16.69 2.35
CA ARG A 106 -10.66 17.03 2.85
C ARG A 106 -11.56 17.56 1.74
N ALA A 107 -11.05 18.46 0.91
CA ALA A 107 -11.81 19.01 -0.21
C ALA A 107 -12.21 17.93 -1.23
N PHE A 108 -11.39 16.89 -1.38
CA PHE A 108 -11.66 15.79 -2.30
C PHE A 108 -12.66 14.78 -1.72
N LEU A 109 -12.55 14.44 -0.44
CA LEU A 109 -13.56 13.63 0.26
C LEU A 109 -14.95 14.23 0.10
N GLN A 110 -15.09 15.52 0.43
CA GLN A 110 -16.36 16.25 0.31
C GLN A 110 -16.86 16.30 -1.14
N GLN A 111 -15.96 16.45 -2.11
CA GLN A 111 -16.35 16.47 -3.52
C GLN A 111 -16.98 15.15 -3.96
N ALA A 112 -16.37 14.01 -3.60
CA ALA A 112 -16.88 12.70 -3.95
C ALA A 112 -18.30 12.51 -3.36
N GLU A 113 -18.49 12.88 -2.10
CA GLU A 113 -19.79 12.80 -1.41
C GLU A 113 -20.84 13.69 -2.05
N ASN A 114 -20.48 14.93 -2.42
CA ASN A 114 -21.37 15.85 -3.12
C ASN A 114 -21.81 15.33 -4.51
N GLN A 115 -21.06 14.41 -5.11
CA GLN A 115 -21.39 13.74 -6.37
C GLN A 115 -22.15 12.42 -6.17
N GLY A 116 -22.60 12.13 -4.95
CA GLY A 116 -23.43 10.96 -4.64
C GLY A 116 -22.63 9.71 -4.27
N ILE A 117 -21.31 9.81 -4.08
CA ILE A 117 -20.54 8.69 -3.52
C ILE A 117 -20.87 8.57 -2.04
N ALA A 118 -21.23 7.37 -1.59
CA ALA A 118 -21.61 7.15 -0.20
C ALA A 118 -20.46 7.47 0.76
N GLU A 119 -20.77 8.16 1.87
CA GLU A 119 -19.81 8.47 2.95
C GLU A 119 -19.13 7.20 3.50
N THR A 120 -19.82 6.06 3.45
CA THR A 120 -19.33 4.76 3.95
C THR A 120 -18.35 4.05 3.01
N LEU A 121 -18.11 4.58 1.81
CA LEU A 121 -17.06 4.09 0.91
C LEU A 121 -15.67 4.40 1.49
N CYS A 122 -14.70 3.53 1.21
CA CYS A 122 -13.29 3.74 1.54
C CYS A 122 -12.82 5.17 1.25
N SER A 123 -12.29 5.83 2.28
CA SER A 123 -11.81 7.20 2.20
C SER A 123 -10.69 7.35 1.18
N TYR A 124 -9.79 6.36 1.03
CA TYR A 124 -8.79 6.35 -0.04
C TYR A 124 -9.43 6.45 -1.44
N HIS A 125 -10.53 5.73 -1.67
CA HIS A 125 -11.26 5.75 -2.93
C HIS A 125 -12.01 7.08 -3.11
N LYS A 126 -12.67 7.58 -2.06
CA LYS A 126 -13.36 8.88 -2.08
C LYS A 126 -12.39 10.03 -2.37
N THR A 127 -11.26 10.10 -1.67
CA THR A 127 -10.22 11.12 -1.89
C THR A 127 -9.73 11.09 -3.34
N PHE A 128 -9.48 9.91 -3.90
CA PHE A 128 -9.00 9.80 -5.27
C PHE A 128 -10.06 10.21 -6.30
N LEU A 129 -11.30 9.73 -6.15
CA LEU A 129 -12.43 10.10 -7.02
C LEU A 129 -12.67 11.62 -6.98
N GLY A 130 -12.70 12.21 -5.78
CA GLY A 130 -12.87 13.65 -5.62
C GLY A 130 -11.72 14.45 -6.22
N ALA A 131 -10.48 13.98 -6.11
CA ALA A 131 -9.33 14.62 -6.73
C ALA A 131 -9.40 14.57 -8.26
N ALA A 132 -9.88 13.46 -8.84
CA ALA A 132 -10.17 13.36 -10.28
C ALA A 132 -11.28 14.34 -10.70
N GLN A 133 -12.41 14.35 -9.98
CA GLN A 133 -13.55 15.23 -10.26
C GLN A 133 -13.21 16.72 -10.14
N LYS A 134 -12.31 17.09 -9.22
CA LYS A 134 -11.76 18.45 -9.09
C LYS A 134 -10.73 18.80 -10.16
N GLY A 135 -10.39 17.87 -11.06
CA GLY A 135 -9.38 18.08 -12.10
C GLY A 135 -7.94 18.10 -11.58
N LEU A 136 -7.68 17.72 -10.32
CA LEU A 136 -6.32 17.64 -9.79
C LEU A 136 -5.54 16.52 -10.48
N LEU A 137 -6.18 15.34 -10.59
CA LEU A 137 -5.57 14.17 -11.23
C LEU A 137 -5.68 14.29 -12.75
N PRO A 138 -4.55 14.29 -13.47
CA PRO A 138 -4.56 14.32 -14.93
C PRO A 138 -5.08 12.99 -15.52
N LYS A 139 -5.53 13.05 -16.77
CA LYS A 139 -6.05 11.89 -17.51
C LYS A 139 -4.94 10.85 -17.75
N PRO A 140 -5.08 9.60 -17.28
CA PRO A 140 -4.09 8.55 -17.52
C PRO A 140 -4.20 7.99 -18.94
N LYS A 141 -3.25 7.14 -19.35
CA LYS A 141 -3.32 6.39 -20.61
C LYS A 141 -4.47 5.37 -20.61
N CYS A 142 -4.57 4.62 -19.52
CA CYS A 142 -5.58 3.57 -19.31
C CYS A 142 -5.73 3.28 -17.81
N ILE A 143 -6.67 2.39 -17.48
CA ILE A 143 -6.93 1.90 -16.13
C ILE A 143 -6.95 0.38 -16.15
N VAL A 144 -6.24 -0.27 -15.23
CA VAL A 144 -6.27 -1.73 -15.08
C VAL A 144 -6.51 -2.07 -13.62
N TYR A 145 -7.53 -2.86 -13.31
CA TYR A 145 -7.89 -3.12 -11.92
C TYR A 145 -8.41 -4.54 -11.71
N THR A 146 -8.57 -4.94 -10.46
CA THR A 146 -9.08 -6.26 -10.08
C THR A 146 -10.10 -6.18 -8.95
N ASN A 147 -10.96 -7.19 -8.83
CA ASN A 147 -11.82 -7.41 -7.65
C ASN A 147 -11.07 -8.02 -6.46
N LEU A 148 -9.78 -8.33 -6.60
CA LEU A 148 -8.98 -8.83 -5.49
C LEU A 148 -9.06 -7.85 -4.29
N THR A 149 -9.37 -8.41 -3.12
CA THR A 149 -9.50 -7.75 -1.81
C THR A 149 -10.79 -6.97 -1.57
N CYS A 150 -11.32 -6.21 -2.54
CA CYS A 150 -12.53 -5.42 -2.30
C CYS A 150 -13.38 -5.08 -3.54
N ASP A 151 -14.69 -5.01 -3.33
CA ASP A 151 -15.66 -4.59 -4.36
C ASP A 151 -15.65 -3.08 -4.61
N ALA A 152 -15.05 -2.29 -3.72
CA ALA A 152 -14.89 -0.84 -3.90
C ALA A 152 -14.11 -0.53 -5.19
N ASN A 153 -13.17 -1.40 -5.58
CA ASN A 153 -12.46 -1.32 -6.85
C ASN A 153 -13.44 -1.31 -8.04
N LEU A 154 -14.44 -2.20 -8.04
CA LEU A 154 -15.37 -2.35 -9.14
C LEU A 154 -16.17 -1.07 -9.43
N LEU A 155 -16.51 -0.31 -8.38
CA LEU A 155 -17.15 0.99 -8.52
C LEU A 155 -16.13 2.05 -8.97
N THR A 156 -15.07 2.25 -8.18
CA THR A 156 -14.14 3.36 -8.36
C THR A 156 -13.48 3.38 -9.73
N PHE A 157 -12.94 2.25 -10.20
CA PHE A 157 -12.20 2.22 -11.46
C PHE A 157 -13.12 2.35 -12.67
N ARG A 158 -14.36 1.83 -12.61
CA ARG A 158 -15.37 2.06 -13.65
C ARG A 158 -15.78 3.54 -13.71
N THR A 159 -16.07 4.15 -12.56
CA THR A 159 -16.39 5.58 -12.48
C THR A 159 -15.26 6.44 -13.02
N LEU A 160 -13.99 6.11 -12.72
CA LEU A 160 -12.83 6.82 -13.27
C LEU A 160 -12.68 6.61 -14.78
N ALA A 161 -12.91 5.40 -15.28
CA ALA A 161 -12.83 5.11 -16.71
C ALA A 161 -13.88 5.91 -17.51
N ASP A 162 -15.11 5.95 -17.00
CA ASP A 162 -16.21 6.74 -17.57
C ASP A 162 -15.91 8.25 -17.46
N PHE A 163 -15.36 8.71 -16.34
CA PHE A 163 -15.00 10.11 -16.15
C PHE A 163 -13.90 10.56 -17.14
N TYR A 164 -12.83 9.77 -17.26
CA TYR A 164 -11.70 10.13 -18.12
C TYR A 164 -11.90 9.76 -19.59
N GLN A 165 -12.88 8.90 -19.92
CA GLN A 165 -13.06 8.31 -21.24
C GLN A 165 -11.75 7.67 -21.72
N VAL A 166 -11.27 6.68 -20.97
CA VAL A 166 -10.03 5.94 -21.22
C VAL A 166 -10.28 4.44 -21.33
N PRO A 167 -9.44 3.70 -22.06
CA PRO A 167 -9.47 2.24 -22.08
C PRO A 167 -9.35 1.68 -20.66
N VAL A 168 -10.15 0.66 -20.36
CA VAL A 168 -10.18 0.00 -19.06
C VAL A 168 -10.12 -1.52 -19.22
N PHE A 169 -9.36 -2.18 -18.34
CA PHE A 169 -9.27 -3.63 -18.26
C PHE A 169 -9.52 -4.08 -16.81
N ALA A 170 -10.44 -5.03 -16.62
CA ALA A 170 -10.75 -5.60 -15.31
C ALA A 170 -10.28 -7.06 -15.28
N ILE A 171 -9.50 -7.41 -14.25
CA ILE A 171 -9.07 -8.78 -13.99
C ILE A 171 -9.99 -9.35 -12.90
N ASP A 172 -10.79 -10.33 -13.26
CA ASP A 172 -11.65 -11.07 -12.33
C ASP A 172 -10.86 -12.21 -11.68
N VAL A 173 -10.69 -12.13 -10.36
CA VAL A 173 -10.01 -13.12 -9.53
C VAL A 173 -11.05 -13.91 -8.73
N PRO A 174 -11.22 -15.21 -9.03
CA PRO A 174 -12.13 -16.05 -8.28
C PRO A 174 -11.73 -16.20 -6.81
N TRP A 175 -12.74 -16.37 -5.95
CA TRP A 175 -12.58 -16.48 -4.50
C TRP A 175 -11.82 -17.75 -4.04
N ASN A 176 -11.97 -18.85 -4.78
CA ASN A 176 -11.38 -20.14 -4.47
C ASN A 176 -9.93 -20.24 -4.98
N GLN A 177 -9.06 -20.86 -4.19
CA GLN A 177 -7.66 -21.09 -4.52
C GLN A 177 -7.48 -22.46 -5.19
N THR A 178 -7.61 -22.49 -6.52
CA THR A 178 -7.45 -23.72 -7.30
C THR A 178 -6.61 -23.48 -8.56
N LYS A 179 -6.07 -24.56 -9.13
CA LYS A 179 -5.27 -24.50 -10.36
C LYS A 179 -6.10 -24.05 -11.56
N GLU A 180 -7.38 -24.41 -11.60
CA GLU A 180 -8.32 -23.98 -12.62
C GLU A 180 -8.53 -22.46 -12.58
N ASN A 181 -8.66 -21.90 -11.38
CA ASN A 181 -8.79 -20.45 -11.21
C ASN A 181 -7.49 -19.71 -11.55
N VAL A 182 -6.32 -20.31 -11.28
CA VAL A 182 -5.03 -19.79 -11.77
C VAL A 182 -5.02 -19.73 -13.29
N GLN A 183 -5.43 -20.80 -13.98
CA GLN A 183 -5.47 -20.80 -15.45
C GLN A 183 -6.45 -19.76 -15.99
N TYR A 184 -7.63 -19.63 -15.38
CA TYR A 184 -8.61 -18.61 -15.74
C TYR A 184 -8.07 -17.18 -15.63
N VAL A 185 -7.35 -16.87 -14.54
CA VAL A 185 -6.71 -15.55 -14.39
C VAL A 185 -5.53 -15.40 -15.36
N ALA A 186 -4.73 -16.45 -15.59
CA ALA A 186 -3.61 -16.42 -16.53
C ALA A 186 -4.08 -16.13 -17.97
N ASP A 187 -5.23 -16.67 -18.38
CA ASP A 187 -5.80 -16.40 -19.69
C ASP A 187 -6.29 -14.94 -19.81
N GLN A 188 -6.91 -14.38 -18.77
CA GLN A 188 -7.22 -12.94 -18.71
C GLN A 188 -5.95 -12.07 -18.77
N LEU A 189 -4.84 -12.50 -18.18
CA LEU A 189 -3.57 -11.77 -18.26
C LEU A 189 -2.96 -11.80 -19.68
N LYS A 190 -3.23 -12.85 -20.47
CA LYS A 190 -2.89 -12.86 -21.90
C LYS A 190 -3.75 -11.86 -22.68
N ASP A 191 -5.03 -11.72 -22.33
CA ASP A 191 -5.89 -10.68 -22.91
C ASP A 191 -5.45 -9.26 -22.49
N LEU A 192 -4.98 -9.10 -21.25
CA LEU A 192 -4.39 -7.86 -20.77
C LEU A 192 -3.14 -7.49 -21.59
N LYS A 193 -2.28 -8.46 -21.93
CA LYS A 193 -1.18 -8.22 -22.86
C LYS A 193 -1.69 -7.60 -24.16
N VAL A 194 -2.67 -8.23 -24.82
CA VAL A 194 -3.25 -7.72 -26.08
C VAL A 194 -3.82 -6.30 -25.90
N PHE A 195 -4.51 -6.06 -24.78
CA PHE A 195 -5.01 -4.73 -24.43
C PHE A 195 -3.89 -3.69 -24.30
N LEU A 196 -2.81 -4.00 -23.60
CA LEU A 196 -1.69 -3.08 -23.41
C LEU A 196 -0.97 -2.80 -24.73
N GLU A 197 -0.72 -3.84 -25.54
CA GLU A 197 -0.08 -3.68 -26.84
C GLU A 197 -0.92 -2.79 -27.78
N LYS A 198 -2.24 -3.00 -27.83
CA LYS A 198 -3.16 -2.19 -28.62
C LYS A 198 -3.17 -0.72 -28.19
N ASN A 199 -3.17 -0.45 -26.88
CA ASN A 199 -3.32 0.93 -26.38
C ASN A 199 -1.99 1.69 -26.31
N THR A 200 -0.86 1.00 -26.24
CA THR A 200 0.47 1.62 -26.17
C THR A 200 1.24 1.59 -27.48
N GLY A 201 0.89 0.68 -28.40
CA GLY A 201 1.64 0.43 -29.63
C GLY A 201 2.98 -0.28 -29.40
N LYS A 202 3.24 -0.79 -28.19
CA LYS A 202 4.48 -1.47 -27.81
C LYS A 202 4.20 -2.95 -27.58
N THR A 203 5.09 -3.83 -28.02
CA THR A 203 4.97 -5.28 -27.86
C THR A 203 5.53 -5.76 -26.53
N ILE A 204 4.87 -6.73 -25.89
CA ILE A 204 5.35 -7.40 -24.68
C ILE A 204 6.00 -8.72 -25.10
N SER A 205 7.34 -8.76 -25.02
CA SER A 205 8.12 -9.98 -25.22
C SER A 205 7.94 -10.91 -24.01
N GLU A 206 7.66 -12.18 -24.27
CA GLU A 206 7.54 -13.17 -23.21
C GLU A 206 8.89 -13.40 -22.50
N ASP A 207 10.02 -13.40 -23.21
CA ASP A 207 11.34 -13.55 -22.61
C ASP A 207 11.67 -12.40 -21.67
N ARG A 208 11.34 -11.17 -22.07
CA ARG A 208 11.49 -9.98 -21.22
C ARG A 208 10.58 -10.04 -19.99
N LEU A 209 9.38 -10.57 -20.16
CA LEU A 209 8.45 -10.78 -19.06
C LEU A 209 8.99 -11.84 -18.09
N LYS A 210 9.55 -12.96 -18.57
CA LYS A 210 10.24 -13.97 -17.73
C LYS A 210 11.39 -13.36 -16.94
N GLU A 211 12.26 -12.55 -17.57
CA GLU A 211 13.32 -11.81 -16.87
C GLU A 211 12.76 -10.93 -15.75
N ARG A 212 11.65 -10.23 -16.03
CA ARG A 212 10.98 -9.37 -15.05
C ARG A 212 10.37 -10.18 -13.91
N LEU A 213 9.75 -11.34 -14.17
CA LEU A 213 9.22 -12.22 -13.12
C LEU A 213 10.35 -12.88 -12.30
N ALA A 214 11.50 -13.15 -12.90
CA ALA A 214 12.68 -13.61 -12.16
C ALA A 214 13.20 -12.50 -11.22
N CYS A 215 13.15 -11.24 -11.65
CA CYS A 215 13.39 -10.08 -10.78
C CYS A 215 12.34 -10.01 -9.65
N SER A 216 11.05 -10.12 -9.97
CA SER A 216 9.96 -10.19 -8.98
C SER A 216 10.23 -11.27 -7.93
N LYS A 217 10.61 -12.48 -8.35
CA LYS A 217 10.92 -13.60 -7.45
C LYS A 217 12.06 -13.27 -6.50
N ARG A 218 13.20 -12.79 -7.01
CA ARG A 218 14.36 -12.40 -6.18
C ARG A 218 14.00 -11.30 -5.19
N THR A 219 13.21 -10.30 -5.61
CA THR A 219 12.73 -9.22 -4.74
C THR A 219 11.91 -9.77 -3.57
N LEU A 220 10.93 -10.64 -3.84
CA LEU A 220 10.09 -11.22 -2.78
C LEU A 220 10.86 -12.19 -1.86
N GLU A 221 11.78 -12.98 -2.41
CA GLU A 221 12.67 -13.83 -1.61
C GLU A 221 13.58 -13.00 -0.69
N ASN A 222 14.15 -11.90 -1.20
CA ASN A 222 14.94 -10.98 -0.41
C ASN A 222 14.12 -10.35 0.72
N TYR A 223 12.89 -9.89 0.41
CA TYR A 223 12.01 -9.29 1.40
C TYR A 223 11.59 -10.29 2.48
N LYS A 224 11.20 -11.51 2.09
CA LYS A 224 10.87 -12.60 3.02
C LYS A 224 12.04 -12.92 3.95
N LYS A 225 13.25 -13.00 3.41
CA LYS A 225 14.48 -13.22 4.20
C LYS A 225 14.77 -12.05 5.13
N TYR A 226 14.56 -10.81 4.69
CA TYR A 226 14.66 -9.62 5.54
C TYR A 226 13.68 -9.71 6.71
N GLN A 227 12.40 -10.04 6.46
CA GLN A 227 11.38 -10.17 7.50
C GLN A 227 11.72 -11.26 8.52
N GLN A 228 12.31 -12.39 8.10
CA GLN A 228 12.79 -13.43 9.01
C GLN A 228 13.95 -12.93 9.89
N LEU A 229 14.92 -12.23 9.31
CA LEU A 229 16.07 -11.69 10.04
C LEU A 229 15.67 -10.56 10.99
N ARG A 230 14.53 -9.90 10.73
CA ARG A 230 14.03 -8.78 11.52
C ARG A 230 13.54 -9.19 12.91
N ALA A 231 13.11 -10.43 13.10
CA ALA A 231 12.57 -10.92 14.37
C ALA A 231 13.50 -10.66 15.57
N ASP A 232 14.82 -10.71 15.36
CA ASP A 232 15.82 -10.53 16.43
C ASP A 232 16.59 -9.19 16.32
N ARG A 233 16.09 -8.23 15.52
CA ARG A 233 16.84 -7.01 15.16
C ARG A 233 16.01 -5.75 15.33
N TYR A 234 16.60 -4.73 15.94
CA TYR A 234 15.99 -3.41 16.05
C TYR A 234 16.21 -2.60 14.77
N VAL A 235 15.11 -2.18 14.15
CA VAL A 235 15.09 -1.32 12.96
C VAL A 235 14.32 -0.05 13.27
N PRO A 236 14.96 1.13 13.36
CA PRO A 236 14.23 2.38 13.53
C PRO A 236 13.27 2.57 12.35
N SER A 237 11.98 2.73 12.64
CA SER A 237 10.94 2.93 11.62
C SER A 237 10.07 4.11 11.99
N ASP A 238 9.73 4.91 10.99
CA ASP A 238 8.55 5.77 11.06
C ASP A 238 7.28 4.95 10.76
N LEU A 239 6.13 5.64 10.66
CA LEU A 239 4.85 5.00 10.37
C LEU A 239 4.54 4.84 8.87
N VAL A 240 5.35 5.45 7.99
CA VAL A 240 5.08 5.47 6.54
C VAL A 240 5.93 4.47 5.78
N THR A 241 7.13 4.16 6.26
CA THR A 241 8.07 3.20 5.66
C THR A 241 7.44 1.81 5.50
N PRO A 242 6.72 1.24 6.49
CA PRO A 242 6.04 -0.05 6.30
C PRO A 242 4.96 0.01 5.20
N LEU A 243 4.28 1.15 5.05
CA LEU A 243 3.30 1.35 3.98
C LEU A 243 3.98 1.48 2.62
N TYR A 244 5.11 2.20 2.52
CA TYR A 244 5.87 2.31 1.28
C TYR A 244 6.38 0.96 0.82
N ALA A 245 6.89 0.12 1.73
CA ALA A 245 7.31 -1.23 1.42
C ALA A 245 6.14 -2.05 0.86
N GLY A 246 4.96 -1.94 1.48
CA GLY A 246 3.74 -2.56 0.97
C GLY A 246 3.33 -2.10 -0.43
N MET A 247 3.42 -0.80 -0.71
CA MET A 247 3.05 -0.27 -2.02
C MET A 247 4.04 -0.69 -3.11
N THR A 248 5.34 -0.57 -2.84
CA THR A 248 6.41 -0.81 -3.82
C THR A 248 6.62 -2.30 -4.13
N ASN A 249 6.52 -3.18 -3.12
CA ASN A 249 6.47 -4.65 -3.30
C ASN A 249 5.30 -5.12 -4.19
N ASN A 250 4.35 -4.24 -4.51
CA ASN A 250 3.26 -4.49 -5.46
C ASN A 250 3.46 -3.74 -6.79
N ILE A 251 3.41 -2.40 -6.77
CA ILE A 251 3.36 -1.59 -8.01
C ILE A 251 4.69 -1.52 -8.76
N LEU A 252 5.81 -1.69 -8.05
CA LEU A 252 7.16 -1.67 -8.61
C LEU A 252 7.80 -3.06 -8.67
N LEU A 253 7.04 -4.11 -8.38
CA LEU A 253 7.55 -5.47 -8.46
C LEU A 253 8.02 -5.78 -9.89
N GLY A 254 9.19 -6.43 -10.00
CA GLY A 254 9.87 -6.69 -11.27
C GLY A 254 10.81 -5.57 -11.73
N THR A 255 10.86 -4.43 -11.04
CA THR A 255 11.82 -3.35 -11.34
C THR A 255 13.17 -3.56 -10.66
N ALA A 256 14.24 -3.06 -11.28
CA ALA A 256 15.59 -3.13 -10.72
C ALA A 256 15.73 -2.23 -9.48
N GLU A 257 14.96 -1.14 -9.43
CA GLU A 257 14.89 -0.22 -8.29
C GLU A 257 14.36 -0.92 -7.04
N GLU A 258 13.29 -1.71 -7.18
CA GLU A 258 12.72 -2.45 -6.06
C GLU A 258 13.59 -3.64 -5.64
N GLU A 259 14.20 -4.33 -6.61
CA GLU A 259 15.19 -5.38 -6.30
C GLU A 259 16.37 -4.79 -5.50
N LYS A 260 16.86 -3.61 -5.90
CA LYS A 260 17.93 -2.91 -5.18
C LYS A 260 17.51 -2.54 -3.75
N TYR A 261 16.29 -2.06 -3.54
CA TYR A 261 15.76 -1.78 -2.20
C TYR A 261 15.83 -3.02 -1.31
N THR A 262 15.32 -4.17 -1.76
CA THR A 262 15.31 -5.40 -0.96
C THR A 262 16.71 -5.97 -0.73
N GLN A 263 17.64 -5.80 -1.67
CA GLN A 263 19.07 -6.11 -1.46
C GLN A 263 19.68 -5.22 -0.36
N MET A 264 19.41 -3.91 -0.38
CA MET A 264 19.88 -2.98 0.65
C MET A 264 19.30 -3.32 2.04
N LEU A 265 18.03 -3.73 2.11
CA LEU A 265 17.41 -4.20 3.36
C LEU A 265 18.20 -5.37 3.97
N LEU A 266 18.58 -6.36 3.16
CA LEU A 266 19.38 -7.51 3.61
C LEU A 266 20.78 -7.12 4.10
N GLU A 267 21.40 -6.10 3.52
CA GLU A 267 22.68 -5.58 4.01
C GLU A 267 22.52 -4.79 5.31
N ASN A 268 21.44 -4.03 5.43
CA ASN A 268 21.18 -3.17 6.58
C ASN A 268 20.82 -4.01 7.81
N ILE A 269 19.96 -5.02 7.66
CA ILE A 269 19.50 -5.86 8.77
C ILE A 269 20.63 -6.69 9.41
N LYS A 270 21.65 -7.09 8.64
CA LYS A 270 22.84 -7.79 9.16
C LYS A 270 23.65 -6.93 10.13
N LYS A 271 23.60 -5.60 9.97
CA LYS A 271 24.31 -4.62 10.81
C LYS A 271 23.42 -4.04 11.91
N ALA A 272 22.13 -4.39 11.92
CA ALA A 272 21.19 -3.88 12.88
C ALA A 272 21.51 -4.41 14.30
N PRO A 273 21.36 -3.57 15.34
CA PRO A 273 21.50 -4.01 16.71
C PRO A 273 20.43 -5.06 17.07
N ALA A 274 20.60 -5.72 18.22
CA ALA A 274 19.61 -6.66 18.74
C ALA A 274 18.23 -5.99 18.90
N ALA A 275 17.18 -6.78 18.78
CA ALA A 275 15.81 -6.36 19.06
C ALA A 275 15.70 -5.64 20.40
N LYS A 276 14.82 -4.63 20.47
CA LYS A 276 14.48 -3.92 21.70
C LYS A 276 13.05 -3.40 21.63
N GLY A 277 12.43 -3.29 22.80
CA GLY A 277 11.03 -2.92 22.91
C GLY A 277 10.09 -4.01 22.41
N LYS A 278 8.80 -3.73 22.42
CA LYS A 278 7.77 -4.65 21.97
C LYS A 278 7.59 -4.66 20.47
N HIS A 279 7.44 -5.84 19.89
CA HIS A 279 7.24 -6.04 18.47
C HIS A 279 5.75 -6.15 18.15
N ILE A 280 5.27 -5.24 17.31
CA ILE A 280 3.87 -5.14 16.92
C ILE A 280 3.74 -5.50 15.44
N TYR A 281 2.92 -6.50 15.13
CA TYR A 281 2.52 -6.77 13.74
C TYR A 281 1.25 -5.98 13.40
N TRP A 282 1.27 -5.23 12.30
CA TRP A 282 0.16 -4.37 11.91
C TRP A 282 -0.68 -5.00 10.80
N MET A 283 -1.96 -5.22 11.06
CA MET A 283 -2.92 -5.63 10.05
C MET A 283 -3.58 -4.38 9.47
N HIS A 284 -3.51 -4.26 8.15
CA HIS A 284 -4.07 -3.22 7.31
C HIS A 284 -3.26 -1.91 7.30
N THR A 285 -3.90 -0.79 6.96
CA THR A 285 -3.21 0.50 6.86
C THR A 285 -2.86 1.05 8.24
N ILE A 286 -1.78 1.83 8.30
CA ILE A 286 -1.30 2.49 9.51
C ILE A 286 -1.77 3.95 9.43
N PRO A 287 -2.52 4.48 10.42
CA PRO A 287 -2.99 5.87 10.41
C PRO A 287 -1.81 6.81 10.77
N PHE A 288 -0.87 6.97 9.83
CA PHE A 288 0.37 7.73 10.02
C PHE A 288 0.15 9.20 10.40
N TRP A 289 -1.05 9.72 10.15
CA TRP A 289 -1.46 11.08 10.48
C TRP A 289 -1.88 11.25 11.95
N SER A 290 -2.19 10.15 12.65
CA SER A 290 -2.64 10.17 14.05
C SER A 290 -1.49 10.52 14.97
N ASP A 291 -1.65 11.58 15.77
CA ASP A 291 -0.60 12.00 16.69
C ASP A 291 -0.47 11.01 17.85
N ALA A 292 -1.57 10.38 18.27
CA ALA A 292 -1.56 9.30 19.25
C ALA A 292 -0.69 8.11 18.79
N VAL A 293 -0.87 7.62 17.56
CA VAL A 293 -0.05 6.51 17.03
C VAL A 293 1.41 6.94 16.85
N ARG A 294 1.65 8.20 16.42
CA ARG A 294 3.01 8.74 16.26
C ARG A 294 3.76 8.83 17.57
N GLN A 295 3.12 9.26 18.65
CA GLN A 295 3.75 9.39 19.97
C GLN A 295 4.23 8.03 20.50
N GLU A 296 3.44 6.98 20.31
CA GLU A 296 3.76 5.65 20.83
C GLU A 296 4.78 4.87 19.97
N LEU A 297 4.70 4.99 18.64
CA LEU A 297 5.38 4.06 17.72
C LEU A 297 6.41 4.71 16.78
N CYS A 298 6.32 6.00 16.48
CA CYS A 298 7.21 6.63 15.49
C CYS A 298 8.63 6.79 16.05
N PHE A 299 9.59 6.04 15.51
CA PHE A 299 10.97 5.96 16.02
C PHE A 299 11.06 5.60 17.51
N SER A 300 10.06 4.91 18.04
CA SER A 300 10.04 4.47 19.44
C SER A 300 11.04 3.32 19.65
N GLU A 301 11.71 3.33 20.79
CA GLU A 301 12.56 2.22 21.25
C GLU A 301 11.80 1.26 22.16
N LYS A 302 10.61 1.67 22.64
CA LYS A 302 9.77 0.88 23.54
C LYS A 302 8.84 -0.08 22.80
N ALA A 303 8.45 0.26 21.58
CA ALA A 303 7.62 -0.57 20.73
C ALA A 303 7.88 -0.27 19.24
N GLN A 304 7.78 -1.28 18.39
CA GLN A 304 8.10 -1.19 16.96
C GLN A 304 7.06 -1.90 16.11
N ILE A 305 6.71 -1.31 14.97
CA ILE A 305 5.97 -2.04 13.93
C ILE A 305 6.95 -2.91 13.15
N VAL A 306 6.92 -4.23 13.37
CA VAL A 306 7.88 -5.20 12.78
C VAL A 306 7.40 -5.79 11.45
N GLY A 307 6.15 -5.58 11.10
CA GLY A 307 5.59 -6.02 9.82
C GLY A 307 4.22 -5.41 9.55
N CYS A 308 3.83 -5.43 8.28
CA CYS A 308 2.53 -4.99 7.81
C CYS A 308 2.04 -5.99 6.75
N GLU A 309 0.81 -6.48 6.89
CA GLU A 309 0.29 -7.52 5.97
C GLU A 309 0.26 -7.05 4.49
N LEU A 310 0.17 -5.75 4.25
CA LEU A 310 0.12 -5.17 2.90
C LEU A 310 1.45 -5.34 2.13
N ALA A 311 2.54 -5.68 2.82
CA ALA A 311 3.84 -5.99 2.21
C ALA A 311 4.03 -7.47 1.88
N GLU A 312 3.09 -8.33 2.25
CA GLU A 312 3.13 -9.78 1.99
C GLU A 312 2.33 -10.08 0.73
N THR A 313 3.03 -10.23 -0.41
CA THR A 313 2.40 -10.25 -1.75
C THR A 313 2.27 -11.63 -2.36
N CYS A 314 2.90 -12.65 -1.77
CA CYS A 314 2.76 -14.05 -2.21
C CYS A 314 3.19 -15.04 -1.13
N GLU A 315 2.38 -16.08 -0.91
CA GLU A 315 2.67 -17.16 0.04
C GLU A 315 3.12 -18.48 -0.62
N PRO A 316 2.58 -18.94 -1.77
CA PRO A 316 3.19 -20.02 -2.53
C PRO A 316 4.35 -19.51 -3.40
N ASP A 317 5.33 -20.38 -3.68
CA ASP A 317 6.32 -20.08 -4.70
C ASP A 317 5.68 -20.10 -6.11
N PHE A 318 6.24 -19.36 -7.05
CA PHE A 318 5.81 -19.31 -8.44
C PHE A 318 6.98 -19.54 -9.40
N ASP A 319 6.65 -19.96 -10.61
CA ASP A 319 7.61 -20.26 -11.68
C ASP A 319 7.74 -19.09 -12.68
N PRO A 320 8.85 -18.33 -12.68
CA PRO A 320 9.04 -17.23 -13.62
C PRO A 320 9.02 -17.63 -15.09
N GLU A 321 9.28 -18.90 -15.41
CA GLU A 321 9.24 -19.42 -16.78
C GLU A 321 7.82 -19.50 -17.36
N LYS A 322 6.80 -19.37 -16.50
CA LYS A 322 5.38 -19.31 -16.86
C LYS A 322 4.81 -17.96 -16.41
N PRO A 323 5.13 -16.86 -17.11
CA PRO A 323 4.92 -15.52 -16.56
C PRO A 323 3.46 -15.16 -16.28
N PHE A 324 2.52 -15.64 -17.10
CA PHE A 324 1.09 -15.39 -16.89
C PHE A 324 0.56 -16.17 -15.69
N GLU A 325 0.91 -17.45 -15.58
CA GLU A 325 0.58 -18.30 -14.45
C GLU A 325 1.21 -17.78 -13.16
N ALA A 326 2.47 -17.32 -13.20
CA ALA A 326 3.15 -16.73 -12.04
C ALA A 326 2.43 -15.48 -11.51
N MET A 327 2.02 -14.57 -12.40
CA MET A 327 1.23 -13.40 -12.00
C MET A 327 -0.16 -13.83 -11.47
N ALA A 328 -0.81 -14.79 -12.11
CA ALA A 328 -2.11 -15.32 -11.69
C ALA A 328 -2.05 -16.04 -10.33
N GLU A 329 -1.01 -16.82 -10.07
CA GLU A 329 -0.77 -17.50 -8.78
C GLU A 329 -0.69 -16.48 -7.66
N ARG A 330 0.06 -15.39 -7.83
CA ARG A 330 0.14 -14.30 -6.83
C ARG A 330 -1.22 -13.70 -6.52
N MET A 331 -2.08 -13.50 -7.53
CA MET A 331 -3.42 -12.94 -7.32
C MET A 331 -4.37 -13.93 -6.65
N VAL A 332 -4.46 -15.16 -7.18
CA VAL A 332 -5.39 -16.19 -6.69
C VAL A 332 -5.01 -16.62 -5.27
N TYR A 333 -3.72 -16.85 -5.03
CA TYR A 333 -3.21 -17.29 -3.74
C TYR A 333 -2.89 -16.15 -2.76
N HIS A 334 -3.23 -14.90 -3.10
CA HIS A 334 -3.07 -13.78 -2.19
C HIS A 334 -3.84 -14.04 -0.88
N SER A 335 -3.24 -13.71 0.27
CA SER A 335 -3.83 -13.92 1.60
C SER A 335 -5.12 -13.12 1.82
N LEU A 336 -5.24 -11.99 1.11
CA LEU A 336 -6.41 -11.10 1.08
C LEU A 336 -7.49 -11.55 0.07
N ASN A 337 -7.22 -12.53 -0.78
CA ASN A 337 -8.26 -13.16 -1.57
C ASN A 337 -9.06 -14.11 -0.67
N GLY A 338 -10.36 -14.26 -0.90
CA GLY A 338 -11.17 -15.31 -0.28
C GLY A 338 -11.76 -14.98 1.10
N SER A 339 -11.65 -15.93 2.03
CA SER A 339 -12.29 -15.84 3.34
C SER A 339 -11.50 -14.96 4.31
N ALA A 340 -12.22 -14.32 5.24
CA ALA A 340 -11.58 -13.60 6.34
C ALA A 340 -10.65 -14.50 7.18
N LEU A 341 -10.98 -15.79 7.32
CA LEU A 341 -10.15 -16.76 8.04
C LEU A 341 -8.77 -16.90 7.39
N ARG A 342 -8.69 -16.93 6.06
CA ARG A 342 -7.41 -17.03 5.34
C ARG A 342 -6.49 -15.85 5.67
N ARG A 343 -7.03 -14.63 5.61
CA ARG A 343 -6.30 -13.41 5.99
C ARG A 343 -5.84 -13.46 7.44
N ILE A 344 -6.69 -13.91 8.35
CA ILE A 344 -6.38 -14.02 9.78
C ILE A 344 -5.25 -15.04 10.00
N GLU A 345 -5.33 -16.22 9.40
CA GLU A 345 -4.32 -17.26 9.52
C GLU A 345 -2.98 -16.82 8.93
N ALA A 346 -2.98 -16.13 7.79
CA ALA A 346 -1.80 -15.49 7.21
C ALA A 346 -1.19 -14.46 8.16
N GLY A 347 -2.02 -13.55 8.70
CA GLY A 347 -1.59 -12.56 9.68
C GLY A 347 -0.94 -13.19 10.92
N ILE A 348 -1.51 -14.28 11.46
CA ILE A 348 -0.93 -15.01 12.59
C ILE A 348 0.43 -15.61 12.20
N ARG A 349 0.55 -16.23 11.02
CA ARG A 349 1.83 -16.79 10.55
C ARG A 349 2.90 -15.72 10.42
N HIS A 350 2.58 -14.60 9.76
CA HIS A 350 3.52 -13.51 9.54
C HIS A 350 3.91 -12.79 10.84
N ALA A 351 2.95 -12.59 11.75
CA ALA A 351 3.23 -12.03 13.08
C ALA A 351 4.20 -12.91 13.86
N LYS A 352 4.00 -14.23 13.88
CA LYS A 352 4.93 -15.17 14.52
C LYS A 352 6.31 -15.18 13.86
N GLN A 353 6.35 -15.17 12.52
CA GLN A 353 7.60 -15.12 11.77
C GLN A 353 8.40 -13.83 12.02
N ALA A 354 7.71 -12.71 12.22
CA ALA A 354 8.31 -11.42 12.55
C ALA A 354 8.68 -11.27 14.04
N GLY A 355 8.44 -12.30 14.87
CA GLY A 355 8.71 -12.25 16.31
C GLY A 355 7.85 -11.21 17.04
N ALA A 356 6.58 -11.06 16.65
CA ALA A 356 5.67 -10.10 17.26
C ALA A 356 5.18 -10.56 18.65
N ASP A 357 5.20 -9.64 19.62
CA ASP A 357 4.61 -9.81 20.95
C ASP A 357 3.09 -9.62 20.95
N GLY A 358 2.59 -8.87 19.96
CA GLY A 358 1.18 -8.61 19.78
C GLY A 358 0.89 -8.08 18.39
N ALA A 359 -0.38 -7.98 18.05
CA ALA A 359 -0.82 -7.45 16.77
C ALA A 359 -1.88 -6.36 16.94
N VAL A 360 -1.93 -5.45 15.96
CA VAL A 360 -2.99 -4.45 15.84
C VAL A 360 -3.82 -4.79 14.61
N TRP A 361 -5.13 -4.93 14.79
CA TRP A 361 -6.11 -5.02 13.73
C TRP A 361 -6.73 -3.66 13.48
N PHE A 362 -6.29 -2.97 12.44
CA PHE A 362 -6.84 -1.64 12.12
C PHE A 362 -8.19 -1.76 11.41
N GLY A 363 -9.25 -1.42 12.14
CA GLY A 363 -10.63 -1.33 11.67
C GLY A 363 -10.85 -0.07 10.85
N HIS A 364 -10.33 -0.05 9.63
CA HIS A 364 -10.53 1.08 8.72
C HIS A 364 -12.03 1.25 8.37
N TRP A 365 -12.62 2.42 8.68
CA TRP A 365 -14.06 2.70 8.56
C TRP A 365 -14.68 2.34 7.20
N GLY A 366 -13.94 2.59 6.13
CA GLY A 366 -14.40 2.26 4.79
C GLY A 366 -14.02 0.86 4.28
N CYS A 367 -13.29 0.06 5.06
CA CYS A 367 -12.93 -1.32 4.72
C CYS A 367 -13.84 -2.32 5.44
N LYS A 368 -14.85 -2.81 4.70
CA LYS A 368 -15.81 -3.79 5.24
C LYS A 368 -15.17 -5.13 5.57
N HIS A 369 -14.08 -5.48 4.89
CA HIS A 369 -13.33 -6.70 5.17
C HIS A 369 -12.67 -6.67 6.56
N THR A 370 -12.05 -5.55 6.96
CA THR A 370 -11.46 -5.46 8.31
C THR A 370 -12.50 -5.27 9.39
N LEU A 371 -13.52 -4.45 9.16
CA LEU A 371 -14.58 -4.23 10.14
C LEU A 371 -15.38 -5.51 10.42
N GLY A 372 -15.78 -6.22 9.36
CA GLY A 372 -16.59 -7.44 9.49
C GLY A 372 -15.83 -8.61 10.13
N ALA A 373 -14.50 -8.65 9.99
CA ALA A 373 -13.68 -9.75 10.51
C ALA A 373 -13.04 -9.47 11.88
N ALA A 374 -13.14 -8.25 12.43
CA ALA A 374 -12.36 -7.81 13.59
C ALA A 374 -12.51 -8.72 14.82
N GLN A 375 -13.73 -9.09 15.19
CA GLN A 375 -13.97 -9.95 16.37
C GLN A 375 -13.50 -11.39 16.16
N LEU A 376 -13.66 -11.91 14.94
CA LEU A 376 -13.13 -13.22 14.57
C LEU A 376 -11.60 -13.23 14.60
N ALA A 377 -10.98 -12.16 14.08
CA ALA A 377 -9.53 -11.97 14.15
C ALA A 377 -9.05 -11.95 15.59
N LYS A 378 -9.67 -11.16 16.48
CA LYS A 378 -9.31 -11.10 17.90
C LYS A 378 -9.30 -12.46 18.55
N LYS A 379 -10.41 -13.19 18.42
CA LYS A 379 -10.52 -14.56 18.94
C LYS A 379 -9.41 -15.46 18.41
N LYS A 380 -9.15 -15.47 17.10
CA LYS A 380 -8.20 -16.37 16.46
C LYS A 380 -6.73 -16.05 16.77
N PHE A 381 -6.37 -14.77 16.84
CA PHE A 381 -5.04 -14.34 17.25
C PHE A 381 -4.77 -14.72 18.72
N GLU A 382 -5.74 -14.47 19.61
CA GLU A 382 -5.62 -14.82 21.03
C GLU A 382 -5.57 -16.34 21.25
N GLU A 383 -6.39 -17.13 20.53
CA GLU A 383 -6.31 -18.60 20.48
C GLU A 383 -4.92 -19.09 20.03
N ALA A 384 -4.25 -18.32 19.17
CA ALA A 384 -2.91 -18.63 18.69
C ALA A 384 -1.78 -18.11 19.59
N GLY A 385 -2.11 -17.52 20.75
CA GLY A 385 -1.15 -16.99 21.72
C GLY A 385 -0.62 -15.58 21.40
N LEU A 386 -1.30 -14.83 20.52
CA LEU A 386 -0.93 -13.46 20.16
C LEU A 386 -2.03 -12.48 20.62
N PRO A 387 -1.77 -11.61 21.61
CA PRO A 387 -2.71 -10.55 21.97
C PRO A 387 -3.02 -9.65 20.76
N LEU A 388 -4.31 -9.36 20.55
CA LEU A 388 -4.77 -8.50 19.45
C LEU A 388 -5.54 -7.28 19.95
N LEU A 389 -5.06 -6.09 19.58
CA LEU A 389 -5.80 -4.84 19.70
C LEU A 389 -6.61 -4.60 18.42
N ILE A 390 -7.94 -4.52 18.53
CA ILE A 390 -8.76 -3.92 17.48
C ILE A 390 -8.66 -2.40 17.63
N LEU A 391 -8.19 -1.70 16.61
CA LEU A 391 -8.09 -0.24 16.62
C LEU A 391 -8.93 0.33 15.48
N ASP A 392 -10.08 0.91 15.81
CA ASP A 392 -11.00 1.48 14.81
C ASP A 392 -10.57 2.91 14.46
N GLY A 393 -10.70 3.27 13.19
CA GLY A 393 -10.37 4.61 12.70
C GLY A 393 -10.39 4.70 11.18
N ASP A 394 -9.77 5.74 10.65
CA ASP A 394 -9.64 5.92 9.20
C ASP A 394 -8.20 6.20 8.78
N GLY A 395 -7.73 5.55 7.71
CA GLY A 395 -6.34 5.68 7.26
C GLY A 395 -6.06 6.95 6.43
N CYS A 396 -7.10 7.63 5.97
CA CYS A 396 -7.00 8.81 5.09
C CYS A 396 -7.79 10.01 5.63
N ASP A 397 -9.04 9.79 6.04
CA ASP A 397 -9.96 10.81 6.52
C ASP A 397 -9.76 11.09 8.00
N ARG A 398 -9.17 12.26 8.28
CA ARG A 398 -8.83 12.68 9.64
C ARG A 398 -10.04 12.91 10.54
N SER A 399 -11.22 13.13 9.99
CA SER A 399 -12.43 13.38 10.78
C SER A 399 -12.90 12.14 11.56
N HIS A 400 -12.40 10.95 11.21
CA HIS A 400 -12.82 9.66 11.75
C HIS A 400 -11.79 8.98 12.69
N GLY A 401 -10.76 9.69 13.20
CA GLY A 401 -9.62 9.05 13.90
C GLY A 401 -9.69 8.86 15.41
N GLY A 402 -10.69 9.43 16.10
CA GLY A 402 -10.88 9.20 17.54
C GLY A 402 -9.61 9.31 18.41
N GLU A 403 -8.78 10.35 18.24
CA GLU A 403 -7.42 10.46 18.82
C GLU A 403 -7.33 10.11 20.32
N GLY A 404 -8.26 10.59 21.15
CA GLY A 404 -8.26 10.29 22.59
C GLY A 404 -8.52 8.81 22.91
N GLN A 405 -9.40 8.16 22.13
CA GLN A 405 -9.64 6.73 22.24
C GLN A 405 -8.42 5.94 21.76
N THR A 406 -7.82 6.36 20.63
CA THR A 406 -6.62 5.75 20.06
C THR A 406 -5.46 5.79 21.05
N SER A 407 -5.17 6.95 21.64
CA SER A 407 -4.10 7.11 22.64
C SER A 407 -4.31 6.19 23.85
N THR A 408 -5.52 6.17 24.42
CA THR A 408 -5.81 5.36 25.60
C THR A 408 -5.71 3.86 25.32
N ARG A 409 -6.29 3.40 24.20
CA ARG A 409 -6.32 1.96 23.86
C ARG A 409 -4.95 1.44 23.43
N LEU A 410 -4.21 2.21 22.64
CA LEU A 410 -2.87 1.82 22.20
C LEU A 410 -1.88 1.84 23.36
N GLY A 411 -1.89 2.89 24.20
CA GLY A 411 -1.05 2.97 25.39
C GLY A 411 -1.29 1.80 26.35
N ALA A 412 -2.55 1.53 26.70
CA ALA A 412 -2.90 0.40 27.57
C ALA A 412 -2.51 -0.96 26.98
N PHE A 413 -2.62 -1.13 25.66
CA PHE A 413 -2.19 -2.36 24.98
C PHE A 413 -0.67 -2.56 25.06
N LEU A 414 0.12 -1.51 24.82
CA LEU A 414 1.58 -1.57 24.94
C LEU A 414 2.03 -1.82 26.39
N GLU A 415 1.36 -1.23 27.38
CA GLU A 415 1.59 -1.49 28.80
C GLU A 415 1.29 -2.96 29.16
N MET A 416 0.16 -3.50 28.69
CA MET A 416 -0.23 -4.90 28.89
C MET A 416 0.82 -5.86 28.32
N LEU A 417 1.37 -5.56 27.14
CA LEU A 417 2.46 -6.35 26.56
C LEU A 417 3.76 -6.24 27.38
N GLY A 418 4.00 -5.10 28.04
CA GLY A 418 5.15 -4.85 28.91
C GLY A 418 5.06 -5.54 30.28
N GLY A 419 3.86 -5.71 30.83
CA GLY A 419 3.65 -6.30 32.16
C GLY A 419 4.02 -7.79 32.27
N ALA A 420 4.03 -8.53 31.17
CA ALA A 420 4.29 -9.99 31.15
C ALA A 420 5.76 -10.39 31.35
N GLU A 421 6.70 -9.44 31.49
CA GLU A 421 8.12 -9.72 31.77
C GLU A 421 8.49 -9.64 33.27
N ASN A 422 7.54 -9.29 34.15
CA ASN A 422 7.76 -9.10 35.58
C ASN A 422 7.02 -10.12 36.48
N GLU A 423 6.45 -11.18 35.90
CA GLU A 423 5.94 -12.37 36.60
C GLU A 423 6.69 -13.61 36.11
#